data_AF-A0A7I8IW01-F1
#
_entry.id   AF-A0A7I8IW01-F1
#
_cell.length_a   1.000
_cell.length_b   1.000
_cell.length_c   1.000
_cell.angle_alpha   90.00
_cell.angle_beta   90.00
_cell.angle_gamma   90.00
#
_symmetry.space_group_name_H-M   'P 1'
#
loop_
_entity.id
_entity.type
_entity.pdbx_description
1 polymer ?
#
loop_
_entity_poly.entity_id
_entity_poly.type
_entity_poly.pdbx_seq_one_letter_code
_entity_poly.pdbx_strand_id
1 'polypeptide(L)'
;MKFVLENIFSRFGCLRVIISDGGTHFINKHFRELLKKNGVHHRVATPYHPQTNGQAEVANREIQRILKKIVKPDRKDWPTKLQDALWAY
;
A
#
# COMPACT_ATOMS: atom_id res chain seq x y z
N MET A 1 -4.98 -7.01 -9.61
CA MET A 1 -4.62 -8.32 -9.01
C MET A 1 -3.18 -8.74 -9.32
N LYS A 2 -2.71 -8.59 -10.56
CA LYS A 2 -1.32 -8.87 -10.98
C LYS A 2 -0.25 -8.30 -10.01
N PHE A 3 -0.42 -7.05 -9.60
CA PHE A 3 0.48 -6.38 -8.64
C PHE A 3 0.72 -7.19 -7.34
N VAL A 4 -0.35 -7.68 -6.69
CA VAL A 4 -0.25 -8.40 -5.41
C VAL A 4 0.50 -9.71 -5.58
N LEU A 5 0.20 -10.44 -6.64
CA LEU A 5 0.87 -11.70 -6.94
C LEU A 5 2.36 -11.49 -7.21
N GLU A 6 2.70 -10.57 -8.11
CA GLU A 6 4.07 -10.42 -8.61
C GLU A 6 4.97 -9.61 -7.68
N ASN A 7 4.44 -8.61 -6.99
CA ASN A 7 5.26 -7.66 -6.21
C ASN A 7 5.15 -7.90 -4.71
N ILE A 8 4.11 -8.60 -4.24
CA ILE A 8 3.98 -8.92 -2.81
C ILE A 8 4.27 -10.40 -2.59
N PHE A 9 3.49 -11.31 -3.17
CA PHE A 9 3.65 -12.74 -2.89
C PHE A 9 4.95 -13.33 -3.44
N SER A 10 5.37 -12.96 -4.65
CA SER A 10 6.66 -13.44 -5.16
C SER A 10 7.87 -12.90 -4.39
N ARG A 11 7.75 -11.74 -3.72
CA ARG A 11 8.87 -11.12 -2.99
C ARG A 11 8.93 -11.54 -1.53
N PHE A 12 7.78 -11.63 -0.86
CA PHE A 12 7.69 -11.86 0.58
C PHE A 12 7.09 -13.23 0.93
N GLY A 13 6.72 -14.02 -0.08
CA GLY A 13 5.98 -15.26 0.11
C GLY A 13 4.50 -15.02 0.43
N CYS A 14 3.81 -16.10 0.82
CA CYS A 14 2.42 -16.01 1.20
C CYS A 14 2.29 -15.40 2.61
N LEU A 15 1.72 -14.19 2.69
CA LEU A 15 1.50 -13.49 3.95
C LEU A 15 0.40 -14.16 4.77
N ARG A 16 0.56 -14.20 6.10
CA ARG A 16 -0.51 -14.69 7.00
C ARG A 16 -1.71 -13.75 7.04
N VAL A 17 -1.46 -12.44 7.06
CA VAL A 17 -2.47 -11.39 7.21
C VAL A 17 -2.12 -10.21 6.29
N ILE A 18 -3.12 -9.65 5.61
CA ILE A 18 -3.04 -8.34 4.97
C ILE A 18 -4.00 -7.40 5.68
N ILE A 19 -3.52 -6.21 6.02
CA ILE A 19 -4.31 -5.12 6.59
C ILE A 19 -4.42 -4.03 5.53
N SER A 20 -5.62 -3.53 5.28
CA SER A 20 -5.86 -2.40 4.37
C SER A 20 -6.91 -1.46 4.94
N ASP A 21 -7.05 -0.27 4.34
CA ASP A 21 -8.22 0.56 4.55
C ASP A 21 -9.45 0.00 3.82
N GLY A 22 -10.58 0.70 3.98
CA GLY A 22 -11.85 0.40 3.33
C GLY A 22 -11.94 0.82 1.85
N GLY A 23 -10.83 1.10 1.18
CA GLY A 23 -10.81 1.45 -0.23
C GLY A 23 -11.45 0.36 -1.10
N THR A 24 -12.23 0.76 -2.10
CA THR A 24 -12.98 -0.16 -3.00
C THR A 24 -12.08 -1.19 -3.68
N HIS A 25 -10.83 -0.80 -3.98
CA HIS A 25 -9.80 -1.69 -4.54
C HIS A 25 -9.36 -2.82 -3.61
N PHE A 26 -9.55 -2.69 -2.29
CA PHE A 26 -9.24 -3.72 -1.31
C PHE A 26 -10.47 -4.53 -0.86
N ILE A 27 -11.67 -3.95 -0.91
CA ILE A 27 -12.89 -4.65 -0.47
C ILE A 27 -13.63 -5.42 -1.59
N ASN A 28 -13.16 -5.35 -2.83
CA ASN A 28 -13.82 -6.02 -3.95
C ASN A 28 -13.73 -7.56 -3.88
N LYS A 29 -14.67 -8.21 -4.57
CA LYS A 29 -14.81 -9.67 -4.59
C LYS A 29 -13.55 -10.38 -5.08
N HIS A 30 -12.96 -9.91 -6.17
CA HIS A 30 -11.76 -10.53 -6.75
C HIS A 30 -10.58 -10.51 -5.76
N PHE A 31 -10.39 -9.40 -5.04
CA PHE A 31 -9.35 -9.27 -4.01
C PHE A 31 -9.56 -10.25 -2.87
N ARG A 32 -10.78 -10.33 -2.35
CA ARG A 32 -11.14 -11.29 -1.30
C ARG A 32 -10.92 -12.74 -1.73
N GLU A 33 -11.30 -13.09 -2.95
CA GLU A 33 -11.12 -14.44 -3.51
C GLU A 33 -9.64 -14.79 -3.69
N LEU A 34 -8.82 -13.84 -4.18
CA LEU A 34 -7.37 -14.03 -4.29
C LEU A 34 -6.76 -14.34 -2.92
N LEU A 35 -7.06 -13.53 -1.91
CA LEU A 35 -6.49 -13.71 -0.58
C LEU A 35 -6.94 -15.02 0.04
N LYS A 36 -8.23 -15.37 -0.08
CA LYS A 36 -8.77 -16.64 0.40
C LYS A 36 -8.09 -17.84 -0.27
N LYS A 37 -7.88 -17.81 -1.59
CA LYS A 37 -7.20 -18.89 -2.33
C LYS A 37 -5.78 -19.13 -1.84
N ASN A 38 -5.10 -18.07 -1.41
CA ASN A 38 -3.73 -18.15 -0.90
C ASN A 38 -3.67 -18.34 0.63
N GLY A 39 -4.81 -18.48 1.33
CA GLY A 39 -4.83 -18.65 2.78
C GLY A 39 -4.49 -17.38 3.57
N VAL A 40 -4.58 -16.21 2.93
CA VAL A 40 -4.28 -14.90 3.54
C VAL A 40 -5.51 -14.35 4.22
N HIS A 41 -5.41 -14.03 5.51
CA HIS A 41 -6.49 -13.36 6.23
C HIS A 41 -6.49 -11.85 5.92
N HIS A 42 -7.60 -11.34 5.39
CA HIS A 42 -7.75 -9.91 5.12
C HIS A 42 -8.45 -9.22 6.30
N ARG A 43 -7.82 -8.18 6.86
CA ARG A 43 -8.39 -7.31 7.87
C ARG A 43 -8.55 -5.91 7.29
N VAL A 44 -9.77 -5.41 7.27
CA VAL A 44 -10.08 -4.06 6.79
C VAL A 44 -10.17 -3.15 8.00
N ALA A 45 -9.35 -2.10 8.02
CA ALA A 45 -9.44 -1.06 9.04
C ALA A 45 -10.78 -0.34 8.88
N THR A 46 -11.51 -0.21 9.97
CA THR A 46 -12.76 0.56 9.99
C THR A 46 -12.44 2.04 9.80
N PRO A 47 -13.36 2.80 9.17
CA PRO A 47 -13.26 4.25 9.16
C PRO A 47 -12.99 4.78 10.59
N TYR A 48 -12.12 5.78 10.70
CA TYR A 48 -11.75 6.41 11.98
C TYR A 48 -11.01 5.51 12.99
N HIS A 49 -10.50 4.33 12.59
CA HIS A 49 -9.58 3.51 13.39
C HIS A 49 -8.17 3.43 12.76
N PRO A 50 -7.42 4.55 12.73
CA PRO A 50 -6.14 4.63 12.06
C PRO A 50 -5.07 3.74 12.70
N GLN A 51 -5.21 3.30 13.96
CA GLN A 51 -4.21 2.44 14.61
C GLN A 51 -3.99 1.11 13.86
N THR A 52 -5.02 0.53 13.27
CA THR A 52 -4.92 -0.75 12.55
C THR A 52 -4.11 -0.61 11.26
N ASN A 53 -4.24 0.52 10.55
CA ASN A 53 -3.49 0.83 9.32
C ASN A 53 -2.35 1.84 9.56
N GLY A 54 -1.98 2.07 10.83
CA GLY A 54 -1.20 3.23 11.23
C GLY A 54 0.21 3.21 10.68
N GLN A 55 0.82 2.03 10.58
CA GLN A 55 2.15 1.88 9.98
C GLN A 55 2.16 2.31 8.51
N ALA A 56 1.16 1.90 7.73
CA ALA A 56 1.04 2.30 6.33
C ALA A 56 0.77 3.81 6.20
N GLU A 57 -0.06 4.38 7.08
CA GLU A 57 -0.33 5.82 7.09
C GLU A 57 0.91 6.66 7.45
N VAL A 58 1.70 6.22 8.43
CA VAL A 58 2.96 6.88 8.80
C VAL A 58 3.96 6.79 7.66
N ALA A 59 4.18 5.61 7.08
CA ALA A 59 5.10 5.44 5.95
C ALA A 59 4.69 6.32 4.76
N ASN A 60 3.40 6.33 4.40
CA ASN A 60 2.88 7.17 3.33
C ASN A 60 3.10 8.66 3.60
N ARG A 61 2.92 9.11 4.85
CA ARG A 61 3.15 10.50 5.25
C ARG A 61 4.62 10.90 5.11
N GLU A 62 5.54 10.02 5.50
CA GLU A 62 6.99 10.26 5.36
C GLU A 62 7.40 10.33 3.89
N ILE A 63 6.98 9.36 3.06
CA ILE A 63 7.24 9.36 1.61
C ILE A 63 6.68 10.63 0.96
N GLN A 64 5.46 11.04 1.31
CA GLN A 64 4.88 12.31 0.83
C GLN A 64 5.68 13.53 1.29
N ARG A 65 6.24 13.53 2.50
CA ARG A 65 7.09 14.62 3.00
C ARG A 65 8.39 14.73 2.20
N ILE A 66 9.01 13.60 1.88
CA ILE A 66 10.20 13.55 1.02
C ILE A 66 9.86 14.05 -0.39
N LEU A 67 8.79 13.52 -0.99
CA LEU A 67 8.32 13.93 -2.33
C LEU A 67 8.07 15.43 -2.42
N LYS A 68 7.38 16.02 -1.44
CA LYS A 68 7.07 17.47 -1.41
C LYS A 68 8.33 18.36 -1.49
N LYS A 69 9.49 17.86 -1.07
CA LYS A 69 10.76 18.61 -1.13
C LYS A 69 11.47 18.50 -2.48
N ILE A 70 11.26 17.42 -3.22
CA ILE A 70 12.05 17.09 -4.42
C ILE A 70 11.29 17.22 -5.73
N VAL A 71 9.95 17.26 -5.69
CA VAL A 71 9.12 17.49 -6.88
C VAL A 71 9.17 18.95 -7.31
N LYS A 72 9.01 19.18 -8.61
CA LYS A 72 8.90 20.53 -9.17
C LYS A 72 7.66 21.25 -8.62
N PRO A 73 7.62 22.59 -8.72
CA PRO A 73 6.44 23.38 -8.31
C PRO A 73 5.13 22.94 -8.97
N ASP A 74 5.17 22.44 -10.21
CA ASP A 74 3.99 21.93 -10.94
C ASP A 74 3.55 20.52 -10.48
N ARG A 75 4.37 19.84 -9.67
CA ARG A 75 4.16 18.50 -9.09
C ARG A 75 3.90 17.40 -10.11
N LYS A 76 4.17 17.61 -11.39
CA LYS A 76 3.90 16.62 -12.44
C LYS A 76 4.97 15.53 -12.54
N ASP A 77 6.15 15.78 -11.98
CA ASP A 77 7.29 14.88 -11.98
C ASP A 77 7.34 13.93 -10.77
N TRP A 78 6.30 13.92 -9.92
CA TRP A 78 6.25 12.99 -8.79
C TRP A 78 6.44 11.50 -9.15
N PRO A 79 5.97 10.97 -10.31
CA PRO A 79 6.16 9.56 -10.61
C PRO A 79 7.63 9.21 -10.85
N THR A 80 8.40 10.12 -11.47
CA THR A 80 9.84 9.89 -11.71
C THR A 80 10.66 10.09 -10.44
N LYS A 81 10.16 10.91 -9.50
CA LYS A 81 10.77 11.14 -8.18
C LYS A 81 10.38 10.15 -7.10
N LEU A 82 9.41 9.28 -7.36
CA LEU A 82 8.96 8.28 -6.38
C LEU A 82 10.07 7.30 -6.01
N GLN A 83 10.86 6.84 -6.97
CA GLN A 83 11.96 5.91 -6.69
C GLN A 83 13.03 6.54 -5.79
N ASP A 84 13.39 7.81 -6.06
CA ASP A 84 14.32 8.58 -5.24
C ASP A 84 13.79 8.76 -3.80
N ALA A 85 12.48 9.06 -3.67
CA ALA A 85 11.84 9.22 -2.38
C ALA A 85 11.78 7.90 -1.58
N LEU A 86 11.52 6.77 -2.25
CA LEU A 86 11.51 5.44 -1.64
C LEU A 86 12.91 4.98 -1.23
N TRP A 87 13.96 5.42 -1.93
CA TRP A 87 15.34 5.10 -1.57
C TRP A 87 15.84 5.91 -0.37
N ALA A 88 15.32 7.13 -0.19
CA ALA A 88 15.64 8.00 0.93
C ALA A 88 14.84 7.72 2.21
N TYR A 89 13.76 6.93 2.12
CA TYR A 89 12.93 6.48 3.24
C TYR A 89 13.54 5.24 3.89
#